data_AF-A0A3N5B2R7-F1
#
_entry.id   AF-A0A3N5B2R7-F1
#
_cell.length_a   1.000
_cell.length_b   1.000
_cell.length_c   1.000
_cell.angle_alpha   90.00
_cell.angle_beta   90.00
_cell.angle_gamma   90.00
#
_symmetry.space_group_name_H-M   'P 1'
#
loop_
_entity.id
_entity.type
_entity.pdbx_description
1 polymer ?
#
loop_
_entity_poly.entity_id
_entity_poly.type
_entity_poly.pdbx_seq_one_letter_code
_entity_poly.pdbx_strand_id
1 'polypeptide(L)'
;MDVGESQGVAVAAAHRLQQALAVAAAVIAVPVTVWGVSSGIGGLFVVTCLVAALPLPALRAPQHFVVTCVATGLGLLAWGVLAVMFGMFVYWPSALVLLCAALADPRQRPVTAKVTGGLGAAIAAAALAGYAAFAWHFYIAPALAEPHTYRAVTERGNYRNLGDIEQRLAPLGATGVTGTESDEGSYLDVRFPEHLSTPEREQLRTGIARLPGITGVGLCPVSTCG
;
A
#
# COMPACT_ATOMS: atom_id res chain seq x y z
N MET A 1 -3.75 65.41 -1.02
CA MET A 1 -4.21 65.07 -2.37
C MET A 1 -2.99 64.56 -3.12
N ASP A 2 -2.75 63.28 -3.38
CA ASP A 2 -3.42 61.99 -3.13
C ASP A 2 -2.26 60.97 -3.03
N VAL A 3 -2.18 60.16 -1.98
CA VAL A 3 -2.70 58.78 -1.92
C VAL A 3 -2.07 57.88 -2.97
N GLY A 4 -1.18 56.99 -2.55
CA GLY A 4 -0.61 55.97 -3.44
C GLY A 4 0.51 55.13 -2.86
N GLU A 5 0.47 54.87 -1.57
CA GLU A 5 1.37 53.99 -0.83
C GLU A 5 1.17 52.54 -1.32
N SER A 6 1.72 52.18 -2.49
CA SER A 6 1.79 50.79 -2.93
C SER A 6 3.03 50.10 -2.34
N GLN A 7 3.20 50.19 -1.02
CA GLN A 7 3.96 49.18 -0.29
C GLN A 7 3.06 47.94 -0.22
N GLY A 8 3.06 47.17 -1.30
CA GLY A 8 2.66 45.78 -1.22
C GLY A 8 3.62 45.10 -0.24
N VAL A 9 3.22 45.00 1.03
CA VAL A 9 3.88 44.18 2.03
C VAL A 9 4.01 42.81 1.42
N ALA A 10 5.19 42.47 0.93
CA ALA A 10 5.49 41.14 0.43
C ALA A 10 5.42 40.21 1.65
N VAL A 11 4.22 39.69 1.91
CA VAL A 11 3.98 38.68 2.95
C VAL A 11 4.88 37.52 2.57
N ALA A 12 5.99 37.39 3.29
CA ALA A 12 7.02 36.44 2.95
C ALA A 12 6.44 35.03 3.06
N ALA A 13 6.32 34.34 1.92
CA ALA A 13 5.77 32.98 1.84
C ALA A 13 6.46 32.03 2.83
N ALA A 14 5.78 30.92 3.15
CA ALA A 14 6.32 29.86 4.01
C ALA A 14 7.71 29.43 3.51
N HIS A 15 8.62 29.14 4.45
CA HIS A 15 9.99 28.80 4.08
C HIS A 15 10.04 27.49 3.27
N ARG A 16 10.96 27.38 2.29
CA ARG A 16 11.03 26.22 1.39
C ARG A 16 11.07 24.87 2.11
N LEU A 17 11.70 24.81 3.28
CA LEU A 17 11.74 23.61 4.13
C LEU A 17 10.35 23.21 4.63
N GLN A 18 9.54 24.17 5.11
CA GLN A 18 8.19 23.92 5.58
C GLN A 18 7.28 23.45 4.43
N GLN A 19 7.45 24.07 3.25
CA GLN A 19 6.71 23.68 2.05
C GLN A 19 7.06 22.25 1.63
N ALA A 20 8.36 21.91 1.61
CA ALA A 20 8.82 20.57 1.26
C ALA A 20 8.26 19.50 2.21
N LEU A 21 8.24 19.78 3.52
CA LEU A 21 7.68 18.85 4.51
C LEU A 21 6.16 18.69 4.37
N ALA A 22 5.41 19.78 4.15
CA ALA A 22 3.97 19.68 3.92
C ALA A 22 3.63 18.89 2.65
N VAL A 23 4.40 19.08 1.57
CA VAL A 23 4.27 18.27 0.35
C VAL A 23 4.62 16.81 0.65
N ALA A 24 5.70 16.55 1.39
CA ALA A 24 6.08 15.19 1.77
C ALA A 24 4.99 14.49 2.59
N ALA A 25 4.36 15.18 3.55
CA ALA A 25 3.23 14.66 4.30
C ALA A 25 2.07 14.23 3.38
N ALA A 26 1.69 15.09 2.43
CA ALA A 26 0.66 14.75 1.44
C ALA A 26 1.06 13.55 0.56
N VAL A 27 2.32 13.47 0.12
CA VAL A 27 2.82 12.35 -0.69
C VAL A 27 2.78 11.02 0.09
N ILE A 28 3.13 11.03 1.37
CA ILE A 28 3.08 9.84 2.25
C ILE A 28 1.64 9.32 2.42
N ALA A 29 0.65 10.22 2.41
CA ALA A 29 -0.75 9.85 2.53
C ALA A 29 -1.31 9.13 1.28
N VAL A 30 -0.71 9.35 0.10
CA VAL A 30 -1.23 8.81 -1.18
C VAL A 30 -1.20 7.28 -1.24
N PRO A 31 -0.07 6.58 -0.98
CA PRO A 31 -0.05 5.11 -1.00
C PRO A 31 -1.09 4.47 -0.07
N VAL A 32 -1.27 5.04 1.13
CA VAL A 32 -2.26 4.58 2.11
C VAL A 32 -3.68 4.70 1.56
N THR A 33 -3.95 5.81 0.87
CA THR A 33 -5.26 6.08 0.26
C THR A 33 -5.51 5.13 -0.91
N VAL A 34 -4.52 4.94 -1.78
CA VAL A 34 -4.62 4.02 -2.91
C VAL A 34 -4.87 2.59 -2.45
N TRP A 35 -4.22 2.17 -1.36
CA TRP A 35 -4.47 0.86 -0.76
C TRP A 35 -5.85 0.77 -0.10
N GLY A 36 -6.27 1.82 0.61
CA GLY A 36 -7.54 1.83 1.34
C GLY A 36 -8.79 2.01 0.46
N VAL A 37 -8.67 2.57 -0.75
CA VAL A 37 -9.83 2.89 -1.61
C VAL A 37 -10.58 1.65 -2.09
N SER A 38 -9.91 0.51 -2.20
CA SER A 38 -10.52 -0.77 -2.58
C SER A 38 -11.27 -1.44 -1.42
N SER A 39 -11.19 -0.90 -0.21
CA SER A 39 -11.95 -1.41 0.94
C SER A 39 -13.40 -0.90 0.95
N GLY A 40 -14.29 -1.57 1.67
CA GLY A 40 -15.68 -1.12 1.86
C GLY A 40 -15.83 0.25 2.54
N ILE A 41 -14.74 0.81 3.07
CA ILE A 41 -14.66 2.14 3.69
C ILE A 41 -13.77 3.10 2.90
N GLY A 42 -13.54 2.86 1.60
CA GLY A 42 -12.63 3.65 0.77
C GLY A 42 -12.89 5.16 0.77
N GLY A 43 -14.15 5.60 0.90
CA GLY A 43 -14.49 7.02 1.05
C GLY A 43 -13.83 7.69 2.26
N LEU A 44 -13.66 6.97 3.37
CA LEU A 44 -13.02 7.49 4.58
C LEU A 44 -11.52 7.77 4.38
N PHE A 45 -10.84 6.88 3.65
CA PHE A 45 -9.44 7.07 3.28
C PHE A 45 -9.27 8.32 2.40
N VAL A 46 -10.13 8.50 1.40
CA VAL A 46 -10.08 9.68 0.52
C VAL A 46 -10.28 10.97 1.31
N VAL A 47 -11.28 11.03 2.19
CA VAL A 47 -11.52 12.20 3.04
C VAL A 47 -10.32 12.51 3.94
N THR A 48 -9.71 11.49 4.53
CA THR A 48 -8.54 11.66 5.41
C THR A 48 -7.32 12.16 4.64
N CYS A 49 -7.11 11.68 3.41
CA CYS A 49 -6.08 12.19 2.52
C CYS A 49 -6.29 13.67 2.14
N LEU A 50 -7.53 14.05 1.85
CA LEU A 50 -7.88 15.45 1.56
C LEU A 50 -7.62 16.35 2.78
N VAL A 51 -7.94 15.87 3.98
CA VAL A 51 -7.64 16.57 5.24
C VAL A 51 -6.13 16.76 5.41
N ALA A 52 -5.31 15.75 5.11
CA ALA A 52 -3.85 15.87 5.14
C ALA A 52 -3.30 16.91 4.15
N ALA A 53 -3.99 17.15 3.04
CA ALA A 53 -3.62 18.14 2.03
C ALA A 53 -4.09 19.58 2.34
N LEU A 54 -4.91 19.80 3.37
CA LEU A 54 -5.44 21.12 3.74
C LEU A 54 -4.40 22.23 4.01
N PRO A 55 -3.16 21.93 4.45
CA PRO A 55 -2.15 22.98 4.60
C PRO A 55 -1.58 23.50 3.27
N LEU A 56 -1.76 22.79 2.15
CA LEU A 56 -1.18 23.15 0.85
C LEU A 56 -1.73 24.46 0.25
N PRO A 57 -3.05 24.75 0.31
CA PRO A 57 -3.57 26.05 -0.10
C PRO A 57 -3.04 27.21 0.75
N ALA A 58 -2.66 26.96 2.01
CA ALA A 58 -2.19 27.97 2.96
C ALA A 58 -0.69 28.32 2.80
N LEU A 59 0.05 27.68 1.88
CA LEU A 59 1.51 27.88 1.70
C LEU A 59 1.92 29.35 1.43
N ARG A 60 0.99 30.18 0.96
CA ARG A 60 1.20 31.61 0.68
C ARG A 60 1.07 32.50 1.91
N ALA A 61 0.45 32.02 2.99
CA ALA A 61 0.22 32.78 4.22
C ALA A 61 0.85 32.05 5.42
N PRO A 62 2.05 32.45 5.89
CA PRO A 62 2.83 31.67 6.85
C PRO A 62 2.11 31.44 8.20
N GLN A 63 1.32 32.40 8.66
CA GLN A 63 0.55 32.26 9.90
C GLN A 63 -0.57 31.20 9.77
N HIS A 64 -1.34 31.26 8.68
CA HIS A 64 -2.39 30.27 8.42
C HIS A 64 -1.81 28.88 8.14
N PHE A 65 -0.64 28.80 7.50
CA PHE A 65 0.05 27.54 7.24
C PHE A 65 0.44 26.81 8.54
N VAL A 66 1.01 27.51 9.53
CA VAL A 66 1.38 26.90 10.81
C VAL A 66 0.14 26.40 11.55
N VAL A 67 -0.90 27.23 11.64
CA VAL A 67 -2.16 26.86 12.31
C VAL A 67 -2.81 25.64 11.63
N THR A 68 -2.87 25.62 10.30
CA THR A 68 -3.43 24.49 9.55
C THR A 68 -2.59 23.23 9.71
N CYS A 69 -1.25 23.32 9.67
CA CYS A 69 -0.38 22.16 9.92
C CYS A 69 -0.59 21.57 11.32
N VAL A 70 -0.66 22.41 12.35
CA VAL A 70 -0.87 21.96 13.74
C VAL A 70 -2.26 21.37 13.91
N ALA A 71 -3.30 22.05 13.43
CA ALA A 71 -4.68 21.58 13.53
C ALA A 71 -4.89 20.26 12.78
N THR A 72 -4.41 20.16 11.55
CA THR A 72 -4.47 18.94 10.75
C THR A 72 -3.64 17.83 11.38
N GLY A 73 -2.40 18.11 11.82
CA GLY A 73 -1.53 17.12 12.45
C GLY A 73 -2.13 16.53 13.73
N LEU A 74 -2.59 17.36 14.66
CA LEU A 74 -3.25 16.91 15.89
C LEU A 74 -4.58 16.20 15.60
N GLY A 75 -5.37 16.75 14.67
CA GLY A 75 -6.62 16.15 14.23
C GLY A 75 -6.42 14.75 13.67
N LEU A 76 -5.41 14.55 12.81
CA LEU A 76 -5.06 13.24 12.25
C LEU A 76 -4.54 12.26 13.30
N LEU A 77 -3.77 12.73 14.29
CA LEU A 77 -3.34 11.86 15.40
C LEU A 77 -4.54 11.40 16.22
N ALA A 78 -5.39 12.32 16.65
CA ALA A 78 -6.62 12.01 17.40
C ALA A 78 -7.55 11.10 16.59
N TRP A 79 -7.73 11.40 15.30
CA TRP A 79 -8.52 10.58 14.39
C TRP A 79 -7.94 9.17 14.25
N GLY A 80 -6.63 9.04 14.10
CA GLY A 80 -5.99 7.72 14.01
C GLY A 80 -6.13 6.90 15.29
N VAL A 81 -6.21 7.53 16.48
CA VAL A 81 -6.55 6.83 17.73
C VAL A 81 -8.02 6.38 17.73
N LEU A 82 -8.95 7.29 17.41
CA LEU A 82 -10.39 7.00 17.42
C LEU A 82 -10.78 5.94 16.37
N ALA A 83 -10.13 5.97 15.21
CA ALA A 83 -10.40 5.08 14.08
C ALA A 83 -9.31 4.01 13.89
N VAL A 84 -8.63 3.61 14.97
CA VAL A 84 -7.58 2.58 14.92
C VAL A 84 -8.11 1.25 14.39
N MET A 85 -9.34 0.88 14.74
CA MET A 85 -10.03 -0.34 14.26
C MET A 85 -10.29 -0.32 12.75
N PHE A 86 -10.29 0.86 12.14
CA PHE A 86 -10.45 1.06 10.69
C PHE A 86 -9.10 1.25 9.97
N GLY A 87 -7.97 1.09 10.68
CA GLY A 87 -6.63 1.23 10.10
C GLY A 87 -6.18 2.67 9.85
N MET A 88 -6.89 3.68 10.37
CA MET A 88 -6.58 5.10 10.11
C MET A 88 -5.26 5.56 10.75
N PHE A 89 -4.71 4.79 11.70
CA PHE A 89 -3.40 5.07 12.30
C PHE A 89 -2.25 5.09 11.28
N VAL A 90 -2.42 4.48 10.10
CA VAL A 90 -1.41 4.47 9.03
C VAL A 90 -1.11 5.88 8.48
N TYR A 91 -1.98 6.88 8.75
CA TYR A 91 -1.74 8.30 8.43
C TYR A 91 -0.87 9.05 9.45
N TRP A 92 -0.50 8.44 10.57
CA TRP A 92 0.32 9.08 11.60
C TRP A 92 1.67 9.63 11.11
N PRO A 93 2.41 8.96 10.21
CA PRO A 93 3.64 9.55 9.67
C PRO A 93 3.39 10.90 8.98
N SER A 94 2.31 11.02 8.20
CA SER A 94 1.89 12.29 7.60
C SER A 94 1.57 13.34 8.67
N ALA A 95 0.85 12.95 9.73
CA ALA A 95 0.52 13.84 10.84
C ALA A 95 1.77 14.38 11.55
N LEU A 96 2.74 13.51 11.84
CA LEU A 96 4.01 13.88 12.48
C LEU A 96 4.85 14.80 11.58
N VAL A 97 4.88 14.56 10.26
CA VAL A 97 5.58 15.42 9.31
C VAL A 97 4.92 16.81 9.23
N LEU A 98 3.59 16.91 9.29
CA LEU A 98 2.88 18.20 9.36
C LEU A 98 3.22 18.97 10.64
N LEU A 99 3.29 18.30 11.79
CA LEU A 99 3.74 18.93 13.04
C LEU A 99 5.20 19.40 12.96
N CYS A 100 6.08 18.62 12.32
CA CYS A 100 7.45 19.03 12.05
C CYS A 100 7.51 20.25 11.11
N ALA A 101 6.67 20.29 10.08
CA ALA A 101 6.58 21.41 9.13
C ALA A 101 6.18 22.72 9.83
N ALA A 102 5.26 22.67 10.79
CA ALA A 102 4.87 23.82 11.60
C ALA A 102 6.04 24.42 12.39
N LEU A 103 6.98 23.59 12.83
CA LEU A 103 8.14 23.98 13.65
C LEU A 103 9.42 24.21 12.83
N ALA A 104 9.38 24.01 11.52
CA ALA A 104 10.54 24.08 10.64
C ALA A 104 10.83 25.49 10.07
N ASP A 105 10.42 26.56 10.77
CA ASP A 105 10.72 27.95 10.37
C ASP A 105 12.10 28.41 10.87
N PRO A 106 13.13 28.50 10.00
CA PRO A 106 14.46 28.92 10.40
C PRO A 106 14.55 30.42 10.72
N ARG A 107 13.56 31.24 10.35
CA ARG A 107 13.56 32.69 10.61
C ARG A 107 13.38 33.01 12.09
N GLN A 108 12.68 32.16 12.83
CA GLN A 108 12.46 32.34 14.27
C GLN A 108 13.42 31.50 15.10
N ARG A 109 13.71 30.26 14.69
CA ARG A 109 14.53 29.31 15.47
C ARG A 109 15.37 28.41 14.56
N PRO A 110 16.58 28.83 14.15
CA PRO A 110 17.38 28.13 13.14
C PRO A 110 17.85 26.74 13.58
N VAL A 111 18.13 26.53 14.87
CA VAL A 111 18.54 25.21 15.40
C VAL A 111 17.35 24.26 15.44
N THR A 112 16.23 24.69 16.02
CA THR A 112 14.99 23.90 16.08
C THR A 112 14.53 23.51 14.68
N ALA A 113 14.54 24.45 13.72
CA ALA A 113 14.13 24.18 12.35
C ALA A 113 14.99 23.12 11.64
N LYS A 114 16.30 23.07 11.92
CA LYS A 114 17.18 22.01 11.39
C LYS A 114 16.85 20.66 12.00
N VAL A 115 16.63 20.60 13.31
CA VAL A 115 16.30 19.36 14.02
C VAL A 115 14.94 18.82 13.57
N THR A 116 13.91 19.68 13.56
CA THR A 116 12.55 19.29 13.16
C THR A 116 12.47 18.98 11.67
N GLY A 117 13.20 19.72 10.83
CA GLY A 117 13.31 19.42 9.41
C GLY A 117 13.99 18.08 9.13
N GLY A 118 15.10 17.80 9.83
CA GLY A 118 15.78 16.50 9.74
C GLY A 118 14.90 15.35 10.23
N LEU A 119 14.20 15.54 11.35
CA LEU A 119 13.27 14.54 11.89
C LEU A 119 12.10 14.28 10.93
N GLY A 120 11.47 15.33 10.40
CA GLY A 120 10.39 15.20 9.42
C GLY A 120 10.85 14.49 8.14
N ALA A 121 12.04 14.80 7.65
CA ALA A 121 12.63 14.10 6.50
C ALA A 121 12.92 12.62 6.79
N ALA A 122 13.42 12.31 7.99
CA ALA A 122 13.68 10.93 8.40
C ALA A 122 12.38 10.11 8.51
N ILE A 123 11.33 10.68 9.11
CA ILE A 123 10.00 10.05 9.20
C ILE A 123 9.45 9.81 7.79
N ALA A 124 9.55 10.81 6.91
CA ALA A 124 9.09 10.69 5.53
C ALA A 124 9.82 9.58 4.77
N ALA A 125 11.16 9.54 4.86
CA ALA A 125 11.97 8.53 4.22
C ALA A 125 11.66 7.12 4.76
N ALA A 126 11.53 6.96 6.09
CA ALA A 126 11.19 5.69 6.71
C ALA A 126 9.80 5.19 6.28
N ALA A 127 8.80 6.07 6.24
CA ALA A 127 7.45 5.72 5.80
C ALA A 127 7.43 5.27 4.33
N LEU A 128 8.08 6.03 3.43
CA LEU A 128 8.16 5.70 2.02
C LEU A 128 8.93 4.39 1.78
N ALA A 129 10.05 4.18 2.47
CA ALA A 129 10.80 2.92 2.40
C ALA A 129 9.96 1.74 2.90
N GLY A 130 9.21 1.93 3.99
CA GLY A 130 8.27 0.93 4.51
C GLY A 130 7.17 0.58 3.49
N TYR A 131 6.56 1.57 2.85
CA TYR A 131 5.56 1.35 1.80
C TYR A 131 6.15 0.66 0.58
N ALA A 132 7.37 1.04 0.16
CA ALA A 132 8.05 0.40 -0.95
C ALA A 132 8.38 -1.07 -0.64
N ALA A 133 8.86 -1.37 0.56
CA ALA A 133 9.12 -2.74 1.00
C ALA A 133 7.84 -3.57 1.07
N PHE A 134 6.76 -3.00 1.60
CA PHE A 134 5.45 -3.64 1.63
C PHE A 134 4.93 -3.91 0.21
N ALA A 135 4.97 -2.92 -0.68
CA ALA A 135 4.56 -3.07 -2.08
C ALA A 135 5.39 -4.15 -2.80
N TRP A 136 6.70 -4.15 -2.55
CA TRP A 136 7.60 -5.16 -3.09
C TRP A 136 7.23 -6.57 -2.62
N HIS A 137 7.07 -6.78 -1.32
CA HIS A 137 6.85 -8.10 -0.76
C HIS A 137 5.48 -8.69 -1.11
N PHE A 138 4.43 -7.87 -1.10
CA PHE A 138 3.05 -8.37 -1.25
C PHE A 138 2.49 -8.28 -2.67
N TYR A 139 3.02 -7.41 -3.53
CA TYR A 139 2.47 -7.20 -4.87
C TYR A 139 3.48 -7.46 -5.98
N ILE A 140 4.69 -6.90 -5.89
CA ILE A 140 5.65 -6.95 -7.00
C ILE A 140 6.39 -8.28 -7.05
N ALA A 141 7.01 -8.71 -5.95
CA ALA A 141 7.78 -9.95 -5.91
C ALA A 141 6.90 -11.19 -6.23
N PRO A 142 5.67 -11.32 -5.71
CA PRO A 142 4.79 -12.42 -6.09
C PRO A 142 4.34 -12.35 -7.55
N ALA A 143 4.12 -11.15 -8.11
CA ALA A 143 3.76 -11.01 -9.52
C ALA A 143 4.90 -11.36 -10.48
N LEU A 144 6.15 -11.21 -10.05
CA LEU A 144 7.35 -11.55 -10.83
C LEU A 144 7.88 -12.96 -10.56
N ALA A 145 7.39 -13.64 -9.52
CA ALA A 145 7.81 -14.99 -9.18
C ALA A 145 7.33 -16.01 -10.23
N GLU A 146 8.15 -17.02 -10.51
CA GLU A 146 7.76 -18.08 -11.43
C GLU A 146 6.55 -18.84 -10.87
N PRO A 147 5.49 -19.04 -11.68
CA PRO A 147 4.33 -19.82 -11.27
C PRO A 147 4.75 -21.26 -10.98
N HIS A 148 4.53 -21.70 -9.75
CA HIS A 148 4.83 -23.05 -9.27
C HIS A 148 3.56 -23.81 -8.84
N THR A 149 2.40 -23.34 -9.31
CA THR A 149 1.09 -23.95 -9.03
C THR A 149 0.29 -24.05 -10.33
N TYR A 150 -0.20 -25.25 -10.65
CA TYR A 150 -1.23 -25.45 -11.67
C TYR A 150 -2.61 -25.36 -11.02
N ARG A 151 -3.49 -24.53 -11.58
CA ARG A 151 -4.90 -24.48 -11.20
C ARG A 151 -5.72 -25.23 -12.25
N ALA A 152 -6.47 -26.23 -11.80
CA ALA A 152 -7.38 -27.01 -12.62
C ALA A 152 -8.82 -26.71 -12.25
N VAL A 153 -9.65 -26.35 -13.23
CA VAL A 153 -11.08 -26.09 -13.04
C VAL A 153 -11.80 -27.43 -12.95
N THR A 154 -12.58 -27.63 -11.89
CA THR A 154 -13.29 -28.88 -11.60
C THR A 154 -14.78 -28.63 -11.35
N GLU A 155 -15.58 -29.68 -11.47
CA GLU A 155 -17.00 -29.64 -11.09
C GLU A 155 -17.16 -29.53 -9.57
N ARG A 156 -18.29 -28.93 -9.13
CA ARG A 156 -18.58 -28.75 -7.69
C ARG A 156 -18.58 -30.09 -6.95
N GLY A 157 -17.87 -30.12 -5.83
CA GLY A 157 -17.83 -31.29 -4.92
C GLY A 157 -16.85 -32.40 -5.32
N ASN A 158 -16.02 -32.20 -6.35
CA ASN A 158 -15.11 -33.21 -6.89
C ASN A 158 -13.72 -33.29 -6.18
N TYR A 159 -13.58 -32.72 -4.98
CA TYR A 159 -12.34 -32.75 -4.15
C TYR A 159 -12.42 -33.74 -2.98
N ARG A 160 -13.37 -34.68 -2.98
CA ARG A 160 -13.56 -35.61 -1.85
C ARG A 160 -12.38 -36.58 -1.61
N ASN A 161 -11.50 -36.76 -2.60
CA ASN A 161 -10.36 -37.69 -2.54
C ASN A 161 -9.02 -36.98 -2.85
N LEU A 162 -8.74 -35.84 -2.22
CA LEU A 162 -7.47 -35.10 -2.40
C LEU A 162 -6.24 -35.98 -2.16
N GLY A 163 -6.27 -36.86 -1.16
CA GLY A 163 -5.16 -37.76 -0.84
C GLY A 163 -4.83 -38.75 -1.97
N ASP A 164 -5.84 -39.32 -2.63
CA ASP A 164 -5.63 -40.21 -3.78
C ASP A 164 -5.08 -39.46 -4.99
N ILE A 165 -5.54 -38.22 -5.19
CA ILE A 165 -5.07 -37.35 -6.27
C ILE A 165 -3.61 -36.97 -6.03
N GLU A 166 -3.28 -36.57 -4.80
CA GLU A 166 -1.90 -36.26 -4.40
C GLU A 166 -0.99 -37.47 -4.60
N GLN A 167 -1.39 -38.66 -4.17
CA GLN A 167 -0.60 -39.88 -4.36
C GLN A 167 -0.35 -40.22 -5.84
N ARG A 168 -1.31 -39.93 -6.72
CA ARG A 168 -1.17 -40.12 -8.17
C ARG A 168 -0.28 -39.07 -8.85
N LEU A 169 -0.28 -37.83 -8.34
CA LEU A 169 0.48 -36.72 -8.92
C LEU A 169 1.88 -36.56 -8.30
N ALA A 170 2.11 -37.06 -7.09
CA ALA A 170 3.41 -37.09 -6.43
C ALA A 170 4.54 -37.65 -7.30
N PRO A 171 4.40 -38.80 -8.01
CA PRO A 171 5.45 -39.30 -8.90
C PRO A 171 5.69 -38.42 -10.13
N LEU A 172 4.77 -37.51 -10.46
CA LEU A 172 4.91 -36.54 -11.55
C LEU A 172 5.51 -35.20 -11.06
N GLY A 173 5.95 -35.13 -9.80
CA GLY A 173 6.60 -33.94 -9.24
C GLY A 173 5.66 -32.99 -8.49
N ALA A 174 4.42 -33.39 -8.20
CA ALA A 174 3.55 -32.61 -7.33
C ALA A 174 4.02 -32.68 -5.87
N THR A 175 4.04 -31.54 -5.19
CA THR A 175 4.46 -31.41 -3.77
C THR A 175 3.29 -31.14 -2.84
N GLY A 176 2.11 -30.82 -3.37
CA GLY A 176 0.89 -30.68 -2.60
C GLY A 176 -0.30 -30.43 -3.50
N VAL A 177 -1.48 -30.87 -3.06
CA VAL A 177 -2.74 -30.71 -3.77
C VAL A 177 -3.79 -30.15 -2.83
N THR A 178 -4.42 -29.05 -3.22
CA THR A 178 -5.46 -28.38 -2.42
C THR A 178 -6.71 -28.14 -3.26
N GLY A 179 -7.89 -28.37 -2.69
CA GLY A 179 -9.16 -28.04 -3.32
C GLY A 179 -9.73 -26.74 -2.76
N THR A 180 -10.14 -25.84 -3.62
CA THR A 180 -10.78 -24.57 -3.26
C THR A 180 -12.14 -24.46 -3.95
N GLU A 181 -13.16 -24.09 -3.18
CA GLU A 181 -14.49 -23.76 -3.70
C GLU A 181 -14.78 -22.30 -3.40
N SER A 182 -15.23 -21.57 -4.41
CA SER A 182 -15.57 -20.16 -4.33
C SER A 182 -16.82 -19.87 -5.16
N ASP A 183 -17.34 -18.66 -5.05
CA ASP A 183 -18.47 -18.21 -5.86
C ASP A 183 -18.13 -18.20 -7.37
N GLU A 184 -16.85 -18.08 -7.73
CA GLU A 184 -16.35 -18.13 -9.11
C GLU A 184 -16.25 -19.56 -9.67
N GLY A 185 -16.27 -20.56 -8.80
CA GLY A 185 -16.19 -21.96 -9.18
C GLY A 185 -15.36 -22.83 -8.25
N SER A 186 -15.11 -24.03 -8.72
CA SER A 186 -14.43 -25.11 -8.00
C SER A 186 -13.08 -25.37 -8.66
N TYR A 187 -12.01 -25.33 -7.88
CA TYR A 187 -10.64 -25.42 -8.36
C TYR A 187 -9.84 -26.46 -7.58
N LEU A 188 -8.88 -27.07 -8.29
CA LEU A 188 -7.85 -27.94 -7.75
C LEU A 188 -6.49 -27.28 -8.02
N ASP A 189 -5.82 -26.85 -6.96
CA ASP A 189 -4.51 -26.21 -7.01
C ASP A 189 -3.43 -27.26 -6.71
N VAL A 190 -2.52 -27.47 -7.66
CA VAL A 190 -1.44 -28.47 -7.58
C VAL A 190 -0.09 -27.74 -7.59
N ARG A 191 0.61 -27.81 -6.46
CA ARG A 191 1.94 -27.21 -6.28
C ARG A 191 3.03 -28.15 -6.78
N PHE A 192 4.09 -27.58 -7.34
CA PHE A 192 5.28 -28.30 -7.81
C PHE A 192 6.53 -27.46 -7.50
N PRO A 193 7.74 -28.06 -7.46
CA PRO A 193 8.94 -27.32 -7.10
C PRO A 193 9.45 -26.45 -8.26
N GLU A 194 10.10 -25.32 -7.95
CA GLU A 194 10.58 -24.36 -8.95
C GLU A 194 11.56 -24.97 -9.97
N HIS A 195 12.34 -25.97 -9.55
CA HIS A 195 13.35 -26.62 -10.39
C HIS A 195 12.79 -27.71 -11.33
N LEU A 196 11.47 -27.94 -11.36
CA LEU A 196 10.87 -28.92 -12.26
C LEU A 196 11.11 -28.48 -13.72
N SER A 197 11.69 -29.34 -14.54
CA SER A 197 12.01 -29.00 -15.93
C SER A 197 10.74 -28.82 -16.77
N THR A 198 10.80 -28.03 -17.86
CA THR A 198 9.67 -27.84 -18.78
C THR A 198 8.99 -29.15 -19.24
N PRO A 199 9.72 -30.22 -19.65
CA PRO A 199 9.07 -31.47 -20.03
C PRO A 199 8.37 -32.17 -18.86
N GLU A 200 8.91 -32.11 -17.65
CA GLU A 200 8.28 -32.66 -16.44
C GLU A 200 7.04 -31.84 -16.05
N ARG A 201 7.08 -30.50 -16.16
CA ARG A 201 5.93 -29.62 -15.96
C ARG A 201 4.78 -29.98 -16.92
N GLU A 202 5.09 -30.27 -18.18
CA GLU A 202 4.05 -30.64 -19.17
C GLU A 202 3.50 -32.05 -18.95
N GLN A 203 4.31 -32.98 -18.45
CA GLN A 203 3.84 -34.29 -18.00
C GLN A 203 2.91 -34.16 -16.80
N LEU A 204 3.25 -33.33 -15.81
CA LEU A 204 2.41 -33.04 -14.66
C LEU A 204 1.09 -32.40 -15.10
N ARG A 205 1.13 -31.37 -15.97
CA ARG A 205 -0.05 -30.73 -16.55
C ARG A 205 -0.97 -31.75 -17.24
N THR A 206 -0.39 -32.65 -18.03
CA THR A 206 -1.13 -33.72 -18.71
C THR A 206 -1.74 -34.71 -17.72
N GLY A 207 -1.01 -35.05 -16.65
CA GLY A 207 -1.50 -35.89 -15.57
C GLY A 207 -2.71 -35.29 -14.86
N ILE A 208 -2.66 -33.98 -14.57
CA ILE A 208 -3.78 -33.24 -13.97
C ILE A 208 -4.98 -33.20 -14.91
N ALA A 209 -4.78 -32.93 -16.21
CA ALA A 209 -5.86 -32.86 -17.19
C ALA A 209 -6.58 -34.21 -17.41
N ARG A 210 -5.95 -35.32 -17.05
CA ARG A 210 -6.54 -36.67 -17.12
C ARG A 210 -7.37 -37.04 -15.89
N LEU A 211 -7.37 -36.21 -14.85
CA LEU A 211 -8.20 -36.46 -13.67
C LEU A 211 -9.69 -36.31 -14.02
N PRO A 212 -10.56 -37.14 -13.41
CA PRO A 212 -11.99 -37.08 -13.68
C PRO A 212 -12.57 -35.73 -13.25
N GLY A 213 -13.41 -35.14 -14.11
CA GLY A 213 -14.10 -33.87 -13.83
C GLY A 213 -13.25 -32.60 -13.97
N ILE A 214 -12.01 -32.71 -14.48
CA ILE A 214 -11.19 -31.55 -14.84
C ILE A 214 -11.56 -31.06 -16.24
N THR A 215 -11.88 -29.77 -16.36
CA THR A 215 -12.32 -29.14 -17.62
C THR A 215 -11.24 -28.25 -18.24
N GLY A 216 -10.27 -27.80 -17.44
CA GLY A 216 -9.14 -27.00 -17.91
C GLY A 216 -8.02 -26.93 -16.88
N VAL A 217 -6.78 -26.79 -17.35
CA VAL A 217 -5.57 -26.69 -16.50
C VAL A 217 -4.70 -25.54 -17.00
N GLY A 218 -4.44 -24.58 -16.11
CA GLY A 218 -3.59 -23.41 -16.37
C GLY A 218 -2.57 -23.19 -15.27
N LEU A 219 -1.48 -22.49 -15.60
CA LEU A 219 -0.55 -21.99 -14.59
C LEU A 219 -1.22 -20.87 -13.81
N CYS A 220 -1.19 -20.97 -12.49
CA CYS A 220 -1.73 -19.93 -11.61
C CYS A 220 -0.59 -19.02 -11.13
N PRO A 221 -0.68 -17.71 -11.33
CA PRO A 221 0.29 -16.76 -10.79
C PRO A 221 0.41 -16.87 -9.26
N VAL A 222 1.62 -16.66 -8.72
CA VAL A 222 1.86 -16.67 -7.27
C VAL A 222 1.06 -15.59 -6.55
N SER A 223 0.73 -14.48 -7.22
CA SER A 223 -0.19 -13.46 -6.67
C SER A 223 -1.61 -13.97 -6.38
N THR A 224 -1.99 -15.13 -6.93
CA THR A 224 -3.35 -15.70 -6.82
C THR A 224 -3.36 -17.05 -6.10
N CYS A 225 -2.29 -17.84 -6.21
CA CYS A 225 -2.19 -19.20 -5.64
C CYS A 225 -0.95 -19.44 -4.74
N GLY A 226 -0.14 -18.40 -4.51
CA GLY A 226 1.06 -18.43 -3.67
C GLY A 226 0.75 -18.49 -2.19
#